data_AF-A0A3D6BGN4-F1
#
_entry.id   AF-A0A3D6BGN4-F1
#
_cell.length_a   1.000
_cell.length_b   1.000
_cell.length_c   1.000
_cell.angle_alpha   90.00
_cell.angle_beta   90.00
_cell.angle_gamma   90.00
#
_symmetry.space_group_name_H-M   'P 1'
#
loop_
_entity.id
_entity.type
_entity.pdbx_description
1 polymer ?
#
loop_
_entity_poly.entity_id
_entity_poly.type
_entity_poly.pdbx_seq_one_letter_code
_entity_poly.pdbx_strand_id
1 'polypeptide(L)'
;MIPNNKIFYNKNEIIYDGKLYSRLYRMIDSPGRYILHFEFISTNSDYEQCIGLSLFKFKGAVYINGERVKLGRGEFTGMQFSERTAPQKFNVEIDMKSGVISIYNSARGWREDIINHTPSAVPAMIVDKTGENSYVFHCNDYVYDDDFDDLVFSLVVTKLE
;
A
#
# COMPACT_ATOMS: atom_id res chain seq x y z
N MET A 1 1.13 -2.32 22.57
CA MET A 1 -0.13 -2.90 22.05
C MET A 1 -0.88 -1.83 21.27
N ILE A 2 -0.78 -1.85 19.94
CA ILE A 2 -1.62 -1.01 19.07
C ILE A 2 -3.07 -1.49 19.18
N PRO A 3 -3.98 -0.68 19.76
CA PRO A 3 -5.29 -1.17 20.14
C PRO A 3 -6.20 -1.35 18.91
N ASN A 4 -6.29 -2.59 18.40
CA ASN A 4 -7.41 -3.21 17.67
C ASN A 4 -8.13 -2.39 16.56
N ASN A 5 -9.06 -3.04 15.86
CA ASN A 5 -9.96 -2.38 14.90
C ASN A 5 -10.77 -1.20 15.48
N LYS A 6 -10.82 -1.00 16.82
CA LYS A 6 -11.63 0.05 17.46
C LYS A 6 -11.03 1.44 17.33
N ILE A 7 -9.71 1.65 17.27
CA ILE A 7 -9.19 3.03 17.12
C ILE A 7 -9.54 3.62 15.75
N PHE A 8 -9.58 2.80 14.71
CA PHE A 8 -10.00 3.29 13.41
C PHE A 8 -11.48 3.75 13.41
N TYR A 9 -12.36 3.27 14.30
CA TYR A 9 -13.78 3.67 14.35
C TYR A 9 -14.45 3.75 12.96
N ASN A 10 -14.23 2.74 12.11
CA ASN A 10 -14.67 2.70 10.70
C ASN A 10 -14.04 3.76 9.75
N LYS A 11 -12.96 4.41 10.16
CA LYS A 11 -12.11 5.26 9.32
C LYS A 11 -10.98 4.45 8.72
N ASN A 12 -10.38 4.98 7.65
CA ASN A 12 -9.16 4.44 7.07
C ASN A 12 -7.90 5.08 7.64
N GLU A 13 -8.02 6.20 8.34
CA GLU A 13 -6.90 7.01 8.83
C GLU A 13 -7.16 7.53 10.24
N ILE A 14 -6.10 7.54 11.06
CA ILE A 14 -6.09 8.06 12.42
C ILE A 14 -4.73 8.68 12.73
N ILE A 15 -4.70 9.68 13.61
CA ILE A 15 -3.46 10.15 14.23
C ILE A 15 -3.40 9.55 15.62
N TYR A 16 -2.33 8.85 15.93
CA TYR A 16 -2.06 8.27 17.24
C TYR A 16 -0.58 8.43 17.57
N ASP A 17 -0.28 8.87 18.78
CA ASP A 17 1.10 9.14 19.24
C ASP A 17 1.92 10.00 18.26
N GLY A 18 1.29 11.03 17.69
CA GLY A 18 1.92 11.93 16.72
C GLY A 18 2.18 11.33 15.33
N LYS A 19 1.83 10.06 15.10
CA LYS A 19 2.01 9.35 13.83
C LYS A 19 0.69 9.17 13.08
N LEU A 20 0.74 9.21 11.75
CA LEU A 20 -0.40 8.91 10.89
C LEU A 20 -0.46 7.41 10.62
N TYR A 21 -1.52 6.75 11.06
CA TYR A 21 -1.82 5.37 10.69
C TYR A 21 -2.87 5.36 9.59
N SER A 22 -2.65 4.56 8.54
CA SER A 22 -3.55 4.42 7.41
C SER A 22 -3.70 2.97 6.96
N ARG A 23 -4.93 2.54 6.70
CA ARG A 23 -5.25 1.24 6.05
C ARG A 23 -5.26 1.34 4.53
N LEU A 24 -5.53 2.55 4.03
CA LEU A 24 -5.65 2.85 2.62
C LEU A 24 -5.31 4.32 2.45
N TYR A 25 -4.05 4.60 2.12
CA TYR A 25 -3.53 5.95 2.03
C TYR A 25 -3.82 6.52 0.65
N ARG A 26 -4.73 7.50 0.56
CA ARG A 26 -5.10 8.16 -0.69
C ARG A 26 -4.03 9.17 -1.09
N MET A 27 -3.47 9.02 -2.29
CA MET A 27 -2.35 9.86 -2.73
C MET A 27 -2.66 10.71 -3.95
N ILE A 28 -3.35 10.15 -4.95
CA ILE A 28 -3.59 10.82 -6.23
C ILE A 28 -5.06 10.73 -6.57
N ASP A 29 -5.68 11.87 -6.86
CA ASP A 29 -7.09 11.97 -7.22
C ASP A 29 -7.37 12.98 -8.34
N SER A 30 -6.32 13.50 -8.97
CA SER A 30 -6.41 14.43 -10.09
C SER A 30 -5.83 13.81 -11.36
N PRO A 31 -6.44 14.04 -12.54
CA PRO A 31 -5.89 13.56 -13.80
C PRO A 31 -4.44 14.03 -14.02
N GLY A 32 -3.69 13.26 -14.80
CA GLY A 32 -2.30 13.55 -15.12
C GLY A 32 -1.49 12.31 -15.41
N ARG A 33 -0.22 12.54 -15.73
CA ARG A 33 0.78 11.49 -15.91
C ARG A 33 1.69 11.42 -14.70
N TYR A 34 1.87 10.23 -14.15
CA TYR A 34 2.59 10.00 -12.91
C TYR A 34 3.60 8.86 -13.07
N ILE A 35 4.75 9.02 -12.42
CA ILE A 35 5.68 7.93 -12.14
C ILE A 35 5.67 7.70 -10.63
N LEU A 36 5.32 6.48 -10.23
CA LEU A 36 5.46 6.00 -8.86
C LEU A 36 6.76 5.20 -8.78
N HIS A 37 7.76 5.73 -8.09
CA HIS A 37 9.01 5.01 -7.85
C HIS A 37 8.95 4.33 -6.48
N PHE A 38 8.93 3.00 -6.47
CA PHE A 38 8.91 2.19 -5.26
C PHE A 38 10.30 1.63 -4.96
N GLU A 39 10.62 1.56 -3.67
CA GLU A 39 11.80 0.83 -3.17
C GLU A 39 11.43 0.03 -1.92
N PHE A 40 11.63 -1.28 -1.96
CA PHE A 40 11.63 -2.13 -0.78
C PHE A 40 12.89 -1.83 0.06
N ILE A 41 12.69 -1.40 1.31
CA ILE A 41 13.76 -1.06 2.24
C ILE A 41 14.12 -2.27 3.10
N SER A 42 13.12 -2.88 3.74
CA SER A 42 13.30 -4.08 4.56
C SER A 42 12.01 -4.89 4.68
N THR A 43 12.17 -6.18 4.94
CA THR A 43 11.09 -7.10 5.28
C THR A 43 11.53 -7.91 6.50
N ASN A 44 10.70 -7.98 7.53
CA ASN A 44 10.94 -8.73 8.75
C ASN A 44 9.67 -9.46 9.19
N SER A 45 9.20 -10.39 8.38
CA SER A 45 7.95 -11.11 8.62
C SER A 45 8.06 -12.57 8.16
N ASP A 46 7.34 -13.44 8.85
CA ASP A 46 7.16 -14.85 8.46
C ASP A 46 6.22 -14.98 7.24
N TYR A 47 5.43 -13.95 6.95
CA TYR A 47 4.49 -13.90 5.84
C TYR A 47 5.07 -13.17 4.64
N GLU A 48 4.61 -13.54 3.44
CA GLU A 48 4.99 -12.82 2.23
C GLU A 48 4.34 -11.44 2.22
N GLN A 49 5.16 -10.39 2.28
CA GLN A 49 4.71 -9.01 2.27
C GLN A 49 4.53 -8.46 0.86
N CYS A 50 3.54 -7.58 0.69
CA CYS A 50 3.18 -6.99 -0.59
C CYS A 50 2.83 -5.50 -0.46
N ILE A 51 3.38 -4.70 -1.37
CA ILE A 51 2.89 -3.33 -1.60
C ILE A 51 1.62 -3.41 -2.43
N GLY A 52 0.52 -2.86 -1.91
CA GLY A 52 -0.76 -2.75 -2.60
C GLY A 52 -0.94 -1.39 -3.28
N LEU A 53 -1.33 -1.40 -4.56
CA LEU A 53 -1.75 -0.23 -5.32
C LEU A 53 -3.23 -0.36 -5.70
N SER A 54 -4.08 0.44 -5.07
CA SER A 54 -5.52 0.50 -5.36
C SER A 54 -5.82 1.55 -6.41
N LEU A 55 -6.68 1.20 -7.38
CA LEU A 55 -7.11 2.03 -8.49
C LEU A 55 -8.65 2.11 -8.48
N PHE A 56 -9.21 2.96 -7.62
CA PHE A 56 -10.66 3.09 -7.44
C PHE A 56 -11.28 3.98 -8.52
N LYS A 57 -12.32 3.47 -9.19
CA LYS A 57 -13.01 4.14 -10.33
C LYS A 57 -12.03 4.66 -11.40
N PHE A 58 -10.91 3.95 -11.56
CA PHE A 58 -9.81 4.36 -12.40
C PHE A 58 -10.16 4.27 -13.89
N LYS A 59 -9.85 5.34 -14.63
CA LYS A 59 -9.83 5.37 -16.09
C LYS A 59 -8.47 5.87 -16.51
N GLY A 60 -7.79 5.09 -17.35
CA GLY A 60 -6.42 5.39 -17.73
C GLY A 60 -5.67 4.17 -18.24
N ALA A 61 -4.35 4.27 -18.21
CA ALA A 61 -3.44 3.16 -18.47
C ALA A 61 -2.34 3.13 -17.40
N VAL A 62 -1.88 1.92 -17.10
CA VAL A 62 -0.76 1.67 -16.19
C VAL A 62 0.28 0.89 -16.97
N TYR A 63 1.55 1.23 -16.78
CA TYR A 63 2.67 0.58 -17.42
C TYR A 63 3.73 0.20 -16.38
N ILE A 64 4.35 -0.95 -16.61
CA ILE A 64 5.55 -1.40 -15.87
C ILE A 64 6.59 -1.74 -16.91
N ASN A 65 7.80 -1.19 -16.77
CA ASN A 65 8.90 -1.41 -17.71
C ASN A 65 8.49 -1.10 -19.17
N GLY A 66 7.67 -0.06 -19.38
CA GLY A 66 7.13 0.33 -20.69
C GLY A 66 6.00 -0.56 -21.22
N GLU A 67 5.68 -1.68 -20.57
CA GLU A 67 4.60 -2.57 -20.99
C GLU A 67 3.27 -2.23 -20.32
N ARG A 68 2.20 -2.20 -21.10
CA ARG A 68 0.87 -1.89 -20.59
C ARG A 68 0.31 -3.03 -19.76
N VAL A 69 -0.05 -2.74 -18.51
CA VAL A 69 -0.67 -3.70 -17.59
C VAL A 69 -2.14 -3.90 -17.93
N LYS A 70 -2.59 -5.16 -17.95
CA LYS A 70 -4.01 -5.51 -18.07
C LYS A 70 -4.68 -5.39 -16.70
N LEU A 71 -5.48 -4.33 -16.52
CA LEU A 71 -6.23 -4.11 -15.29
C LEU A 71 -7.50 -4.97 -15.22
N GLY A 72 -7.91 -5.31 -14.00
CA GLY A 72 -9.22 -5.91 -13.72
C GLY A 72 -10.38 -4.99 -14.12
N ARG A 73 -11.56 -5.57 -14.35
CA ARG A 73 -12.80 -4.84 -14.67
C ARG A 73 -13.57 -4.54 -13.39
N GLY A 74 -14.25 -3.39 -13.33
CA GLY A 74 -15.12 -3.00 -12.22
C GLY A 74 -14.72 -1.66 -11.60
N GLU A 75 -15.39 -1.27 -10.51
CA GLU A 75 -15.08 -0.04 -9.77
C GLU A 75 -13.79 -0.17 -8.94
N PHE A 76 -13.43 -1.40 -8.56
CA PHE A 76 -12.23 -1.71 -7.79
C PHE A 76 -11.28 -2.52 -8.67
N THR A 77 -10.10 -1.97 -8.92
CA THR A 77 -8.98 -2.67 -9.57
C THR A 77 -7.68 -2.23 -8.89
N GLY A 78 -6.58 -2.90 -9.20
CA GLY A 78 -5.31 -2.63 -8.53
C GLY A 78 -4.29 -3.72 -8.78
N MET A 79 -3.17 -3.58 -8.09
CA MET A 79 -1.99 -4.43 -8.23
C MET A 79 -1.37 -4.70 -6.86
N GLN A 80 -0.62 -5.79 -6.77
CA GLN A 80 0.17 -6.14 -5.60
C GLN A 80 1.59 -6.49 -6.06
N PHE A 81 2.58 -5.92 -5.38
CA PHE A 81 3.99 -6.15 -5.63
C PHE A 81 4.56 -6.92 -4.45
N SER A 82 4.92 -8.17 -4.66
CA SER A 82 5.46 -9.05 -3.61
C SER A 82 6.95 -8.80 -3.41
N GLU A 83 7.39 -8.73 -2.15
CA GLU A 83 8.81 -8.58 -1.79
C GLU A 83 9.70 -9.71 -2.37
N ARG A 84 9.11 -10.89 -2.63
CA ARG A 84 9.83 -12.06 -3.16
C ARG A 84 10.06 -12.03 -4.66
N THR A 85 9.24 -11.30 -5.40
CA THR A 85 9.16 -11.42 -6.87
C THR A 85 9.32 -10.10 -7.60
N ALA A 86 8.94 -8.99 -6.98
CA ALA A 86 9.17 -7.67 -7.53
C ALA A 86 10.66 -7.28 -7.38
N PRO A 87 11.22 -6.48 -8.31
CA PRO A 87 12.55 -5.90 -8.12
C PRO A 87 12.60 -5.06 -6.83
N GLN A 88 13.77 -4.96 -6.20
CA GLN A 88 13.94 -4.10 -5.02
C GLN A 88 13.51 -2.65 -5.29
N LYS A 89 13.83 -2.12 -6.48
CA LYS A 89 13.41 -0.80 -6.94
C LYS A 89 12.72 -0.91 -8.29
N PHE A 90 11.58 -0.27 -8.45
CA PHE A 90 10.81 -0.34 -9.69
C PHE A 90 9.90 0.87 -9.87
N ASN A 91 9.50 1.11 -11.12
CA ASN A 91 8.59 2.17 -11.48
C ASN A 91 7.24 1.61 -11.91
N VAL A 92 6.19 2.33 -11.53
CA VAL A 92 4.85 2.17 -12.10
C VAL A 92 4.46 3.49 -12.74
N GLU A 93 4.32 3.47 -14.06
CA GLU A 93 3.91 4.64 -14.84
C GLU A 93 2.38 4.62 -14.99
N ILE A 94 1.76 5.79 -14.80
CA ILE A 94 0.30 5.91 -14.78
C ILE A 94 -0.12 7.11 -15.64
N ASP A 95 -0.93 6.86 -16.64
CA ASP A 95 -1.68 7.88 -17.38
C ASP A 95 -3.12 7.85 -16.85
N MET A 96 -3.46 8.78 -15.95
CA MET A 96 -4.77 8.83 -15.28
C MET A 96 -5.67 9.90 -15.89
N LYS A 97 -6.84 9.47 -16.36
CA LYS A 97 -7.93 10.36 -16.83
C LYS A 97 -8.94 10.67 -15.75
N SER A 98 -9.20 9.72 -14.85
CA SER A 98 -10.05 9.91 -13.67
C SER A 98 -9.85 8.76 -12.68
N GLY A 99 -10.22 8.97 -11.42
CA GLY A 99 -10.22 7.93 -10.39
C GLY A 99 -9.38 8.36 -9.19
N VAL A 100 -9.13 7.40 -8.31
CA VAL A 100 -8.31 7.60 -7.11
C VAL A 100 -7.28 6.48 -7.03
N ILE A 101 -6.04 6.86 -6.76
CA ILE A 101 -4.92 5.95 -6.52
C ILE A 101 -4.61 5.99 -5.02
N SER A 102 -4.51 4.81 -4.42
CA SER A 102 -4.20 4.68 -3.00
C SER A 102 -3.22 3.55 -2.75
N ILE A 103 -2.41 3.69 -1.71
CA ILE A 103 -1.47 2.66 -1.25
C ILE A 103 -2.09 1.93 -0.08
N TYR A 104 -1.88 0.62 -0.03
CA TYR A 104 -2.27 -0.21 1.10
C TYR A 104 -1.25 -1.32 1.31
N ASN A 105 -1.25 -1.85 2.52
CA ASN A 105 -0.44 -2.99 2.91
C ASN A 105 -1.20 -4.30 2.65
N SER A 106 -0.51 -5.32 2.15
CA SER A 106 -1.03 -6.66 1.95
C SER A 106 0.01 -7.71 2.33
N ALA A 107 -0.43 -8.85 2.86
CA ALA A 107 0.42 -9.98 3.19
C ALA A 107 -0.27 -11.29 2.80
N ARG A 108 0.52 -12.35 2.58
CA ARG A 108 0.05 -13.70 2.21
C ARG A 108 0.67 -14.74 3.12
N GLY A 109 -0.06 -15.82 3.38
CA GLY A 109 0.39 -16.93 4.25
C GLY A 109 -0.27 -16.93 5.64
N TRP A 110 -0.79 -15.80 6.09
CA TRP A 110 -1.43 -15.64 7.41
C TRP A 110 -2.71 -16.49 7.63
N ARG A 111 -3.31 -17.04 6.57
CA ARG A 111 -4.62 -17.70 6.65
C ARG A 111 -4.62 -18.91 7.58
N GLU A 112 -3.51 -19.62 7.67
CA GLU A 112 -3.38 -20.80 8.55
C GLU A 112 -3.46 -20.39 10.02
N ASP A 113 -2.92 -19.25 10.41
CA ASP A 113 -2.95 -18.76 11.80
C ASP A 113 -4.33 -18.26 12.23
N ILE A 114 -5.15 -17.82 11.28
CA ILE A 114 -6.55 -17.45 11.55
C ILE A 114 -7.43 -18.68 11.72
N ILE A 115 -7.14 -19.76 10.98
CA ILE A 115 -7.78 -21.05 11.20
C ILE A 115 -7.47 -21.55 12.63
N ASN A 116 -6.26 -21.26 13.14
CA ASN A 116 -5.83 -21.61 14.50
C ASN A 116 -6.22 -20.59 15.58
N HIS A 117 -7.32 -19.85 15.38
CA HIS A 117 -7.96 -18.93 16.35
C HIS A 117 -7.25 -17.61 16.64
N THR A 118 -6.33 -17.16 15.79
CA THR A 118 -5.85 -15.78 15.86
C THR A 118 -6.87 -14.84 15.20
N PRO A 119 -7.46 -13.87 15.92
CA PRO A 119 -8.47 -13.00 15.31
C PRO A 119 -7.85 -12.13 14.21
N SER A 120 -8.57 -11.96 13.09
CA SER A 120 -8.09 -11.18 11.95
C SER A 120 -7.99 -9.68 12.26
N ALA A 121 -6.88 -9.07 11.87
CA ALA A 121 -6.72 -7.64 11.79
C ALA A 121 -6.73 -7.19 10.32
N VAL A 122 -7.28 -6.00 10.06
CA VAL A 122 -7.03 -5.32 8.79
C VAL A 122 -5.65 -4.68 8.93
N PRO A 123 -4.68 -5.00 8.07
CA PRO A 123 -3.36 -4.41 8.17
C PRO A 123 -3.46 -2.89 8.03
N ALA A 124 -2.51 -2.22 8.66
CA ALA A 124 -2.35 -0.79 8.59
C ALA A 124 -0.90 -0.47 8.22
N MET A 125 -0.67 0.82 8.03
CA MET A 125 0.64 1.39 7.77
C MET A 125 0.80 2.61 8.66
N ILE A 126 1.98 2.84 9.21
CA ILE A 126 2.40 4.17 9.61
C ILE A 126 2.93 4.86 8.35
N VAL A 127 2.41 6.05 8.07
CA VAL A 127 2.80 6.87 6.92
C VAL A 127 3.72 7.97 7.40
N ASP A 128 5.00 7.89 7.03
CA ASP A 128 5.97 8.96 7.26
C ASP A 128 6.17 9.78 5.98
N LYS A 129 5.91 11.08 6.06
CA LYS A 129 6.04 12.00 4.93
C LYS A 129 7.41 12.66 4.99
N THR A 130 8.34 12.17 4.17
CA THR A 130 9.76 12.60 4.16
C THR A 130 10.06 13.74 3.19
N GLY A 131 9.08 14.10 2.36
CA GLY A 131 9.14 15.24 1.44
C GLY A 131 7.76 15.59 0.89
N GLU A 132 7.67 16.53 -0.04
CA GLU A 132 6.37 16.95 -0.61
C GLU A 132 5.62 15.77 -1.26
N ASN A 133 6.35 14.93 -2.00
CA ASN A 133 5.87 13.76 -2.73
C ASN A 133 6.66 12.49 -2.41
N SER A 134 7.31 12.45 -1.25
CA SER A 134 8.16 11.36 -0.80
C SER A 134 7.62 10.79 0.51
N TYR A 135 7.52 9.48 0.57
CA TYR A 135 6.88 8.75 1.66
C TYR A 135 7.71 7.53 2.04
N VAL A 136 7.71 7.20 3.32
CA VAL A 136 8.13 5.90 3.84
C VAL A 136 6.93 5.29 4.56
N PHE A 137 6.62 4.04 4.22
CA PHE A 137 5.54 3.28 4.83
C PHE A 137 6.15 2.18 5.69
N HIS A 138 5.71 2.13 6.94
CA HIS A 138 6.00 1.06 7.89
C HIS A 138 4.72 0.23 8.01
N CYS A 139 4.78 -1.05 7.71
CA CYS A 139 3.65 -1.96 7.56
C CYS A 139 3.66 -3.03 8.65
N ASN A 140 2.47 -3.39 9.14
CA ASN A 140 2.28 -4.52 10.04
C ASN A 140 1.62 -5.72 9.34
N ASP A 141 1.57 -6.87 9.99
CA ASP A 141 0.90 -8.04 9.45
C ASP A 141 -0.64 -8.11 9.68
N TYR A 142 -1.27 -9.15 9.11
CA TYR A 142 -2.71 -9.43 9.23
C TYR A 142 -3.10 -10.09 10.57
N VAL A 143 -2.10 -10.45 11.36
CA VAL A 143 -2.24 -10.90 12.75
C VAL A 143 -2.30 -9.65 13.66
N TYR A 144 -2.72 -9.80 14.92
CA TYR A 144 -2.60 -8.71 15.89
C TYR A 144 -1.13 -8.38 16.11
N ASP A 145 -0.64 -7.45 15.30
CA ASP A 145 0.74 -7.03 15.29
C ASP A 145 0.84 -5.53 15.53
N ASP A 146 1.62 -5.16 16.54
CA ASP A 146 1.97 -3.79 16.84
C ASP A 146 3.40 -3.41 16.45
N ASP A 147 4.14 -4.35 15.87
CA ASP A 147 5.31 -4.09 15.05
C ASP A 147 4.85 -3.61 13.67
N PHE A 148 5.43 -2.51 13.20
CA PHE A 148 5.13 -1.93 11.89
C PHE A 148 6.38 -2.00 10.99
N ASP A 149 7.38 -2.78 11.37
CA ASP A 149 8.59 -2.98 10.58
C ASP A 149 8.58 -4.34 9.82
N ASP A 150 7.44 -5.03 9.76
CA ASP A 150 7.24 -6.27 8.97
C ASP A 150 7.55 -6.05 7.49
N LEU A 151 7.13 -4.89 6.98
CA LEU A 151 7.55 -4.37 5.68
C LEU A 151 7.79 -2.87 5.79
N VAL A 152 8.96 -2.43 5.32
CA VAL A 152 9.27 -1.02 5.14
C VAL A 152 9.56 -0.76 3.67
N PHE A 153 8.85 0.19 3.08
CA PHE A 153 9.11 0.61 1.70
C PHE A 153 8.98 2.12 1.54
N SER A 154 9.69 2.67 0.56
CA SER A 154 9.53 4.06 0.17
C SER A 154 8.78 4.20 -1.14
N LEU A 155 8.19 5.39 -1.30
CA LEU A 155 7.55 5.81 -2.53
C LEU A 155 7.88 7.26 -2.81
N VAL A 156 8.30 7.53 -4.05
CA VAL A 156 8.37 8.88 -4.60
C VAL A 156 7.36 9.00 -5.74
N VAL A 157 6.54 10.06 -5.68
CA VAL A 157 5.54 10.37 -6.71
C VAL A 157 6.01 11.54 -7.56
N THR A 158 6.17 11.32 -8.86
CA THR A 158 6.52 12.38 -9.81
C THR A 158 5.35 12.61 -10.76
N LYS A 159 4.76 13.80 -10.72
CA LYS A 159 3.79 14.23 -11.74
C LYS A 159 4.54 14.85 -12.92
N LEU A 160 4.25 14.39 -14.14
CA LEU A 160 4.90 14.85 -15.37
C LEU A 160 4.09 15.97 -16.05
N GLU A 161 2.76 15.80 -16.09
CA GLU A 161 1.79 16.70 -16.73
C GLU A 161 0.47 16.67 -15.94
#